data_AF-A0A9C8AJT7-F1
#
_entry.id   AF-A0A9C8AJT7-F1
#
_cell.length_a   1.000
_cell.length_b   1.000
_cell.length_c   1.000
_cell.angle_alpha   90.00
_cell.angle_beta   90.00
_cell.angle_gamma   90.00
#
_symmetry.space_group_name_H-M   'P 1'
#
loop_
_entity.id
_entity.type
_entity.pdbx_description
1 polymer ?
#
loop_
_entity_poly.entity_id
_entity_poly.type
_entity_poly.pdbx_seq_one_letter_code
_entity_poly.pdbx_strand_id
1 'polypeptide(L)'
;MARIIKTIEIEGKQATALFDTGALYTYVRSELVPKAPKRMISEPPRVMLGGQLIEIKNVCLMEGRIEGLTFFTEAVMVDKLGTADGHELDAIIGARTMEQWEIKLDPRTGTLDLEGLRRREFTEY
;
A
#
# COMPACT_ATOMS: atom_id res chain seq x y z
N MET A 1 6.55 18.11 -2.42
CA MET A 1 7.27 16.84 -2.23
C MET A 1 7.00 15.98 -3.46
N ALA A 2 8.03 15.37 -4.05
CA ALA A 2 7.84 14.44 -5.15
C ALA A 2 7.12 13.19 -4.63
N ARG A 3 6.12 12.69 -5.36
CA ARG A 3 5.49 11.41 -5.05
C ARG A 3 6.47 10.30 -5.41
N ILE A 4 6.58 9.28 -4.55
CA ILE A 4 7.42 8.12 -4.85
C ILE A 4 6.51 7.02 -5.38
N ILE A 5 6.68 6.74 -6.67
CA ILE A 5 5.98 5.67 -7.38
C ILE A 5 7.00 4.61 -7.75
N LYS A 6 6.71 3.34 -7.44
CA LYS A 6 7.58 2.20 -7.74
C LYS A 6 6.75 1.04 -8.26
N THR A 7 7.34 0.24 -9.14
CA THR A 7 6.82 -1.10 -9.43
C THR A 7 7.17 -2.03 -8.27
N ILE A 8 6.15 -2.69 -7.73
CA ILE A 8 6.29 -3.71 -6.67
C ILE A 8 5.58 -4.99 -7.12
N GLU A 9 5.66 -6.04 -6.32
CA GLU A 9 4.80 -7.22 -6.48
C GLU A 9 3.72 -7.24 -5.40
N ILE A 10 2.49 -7.60 -5.77
CA ILE A 10 1.36 -7.88 -4.87
C ILE A 10 0.81 -9.23 -5.25
N GLU A 11 0.77 -10.19 -4.33
CA GLU A 11 0.29 -11.56 -4.57
C GLU A 11 0.94 -12.20 -5.83
N GLY A 12 2.22 -11.92 -6.07
CA GLY A 12 2.99 -12.40 -7.22
C GLY A 12 2.73 -11.70 -8.55
N LYS A 13 1.93 -10.62 -8.58
CA LYS A 13 1.68 -9.80 -9.78
C LYS A 13 2.41 -8.46 -9.67
N GLN A 14 2.98 -7.98 -10.77
CA GLN A 14 3.52 -6.61 -10.81
C GLN A 14 2.40 -5.58 -10.64
N ALA A 15 2.68 -4.55 -9.85
CA ALA A 15 1.75 -3.48 -9.52
C ALA A 15 2.49 -2.14 -9.45
N THR A 16 1.89 -1.09 -9.99
CA THR A 16 2.38 0.28 -9.83
C THR A 16 1.87 0.84 -8.51
N ALA A 17 2.77 1.10 -7.56
CA ALA A 17 2.43 1.53 -6.21
C ALA A 17 2.92 2.93 -5.90
N LEU A 18 2.03 3.75 -5.33
CA LEU A 18 2.35 5.04 -4.73
C LEU A 18 2.67 4.84 -3.24
N PHE A 19 3.78 5.40 -2.75
CA PHE A 19 4.10 5.46 -1.32
C PHE A 19 3.64 6.81 -0.77
N ASP A 20 2.60 6.80 0.06
CA ASP A 20 1.90 8.01 0.51
C ASP A 20 1.78 8.06 2.03
N THR A 21 2.53 8.96 2.66
CA THR A 21 2.46 9.18 4.12
C THR A 21 1.18 9.89 4.55
N GLY A 22 0.46 10.54 3.63
CA GLY A 22 -0.85 11.14 3.88
C GLY A 22 -2.00 10.13 3.89
N ALA A 23 -1.79 8.94 3.31
CA ALA A 23 -2.75 7.85 3.34
C ALA A 23 -2.51 6.97 4.58
N LEU A 24 -3.46 6.92 5.52
CA LEU A 24 -3.30 6.06 6.70
C LEU A 24 -3.33 4.56 6.34
N TYR A 25 -4.28 4.18 5.48
CA TYR A 25 -4.47 2.80 5.03
C TYR A 25 -3.69 2.51 3.75
N THR A 26 -3.33 1.24 3.57
CA THR A 26 -2.92 0.74 2.25
C THR A 26 -4.15 0.39 1.43
N TYR A 27 -4.14 0.73 0.15
CA TYR A 27 -5.22 0.43 -0.78
C TYR A 27 -4.70 -0.40 -1.95
N VAL A 28 -5.52 -1.31 -2.45
CA VAL A 28 -5.16 -2.19 -3.55
C VAL A 28 -6.34 -2.40 -4.47
N ARG A 29 -6.08 -2.49 -5.79
CA ARG A 29 -7.11 -2.90 -6.75
C ARG A 29 -7.53 -4.34 -6.49
N SER A 30 -8.85 -4.56 -6.38
CA SER A 30 -9.44 -5.85 -6.01
C SER A 30 -9.01 -7.02 -6.92
N GLU A 31 -8.68 -6.74 -8.20
CA GLU A 31 -8.23 -7.73 -9.18
C GLU A 31 -6.82 -8.30 -8.92
N LEU A 32 -6.00 -7.59 -8.13
CA LEU A 32 -4.67 -8.07 -7.74
C LEU A 32 -4.74 -9.09 -6.61
N VAL A 33 -5.78 -9.02 -5.78
CA VAL A 33 -5.96 -9.83 -4.58
C VAL A 33 -7.22 -10.74 -4.65
N PRO A 34 -7.44 -11.49 -5.74
CA PRO A 34 -8.69 -12.23 -5.93
C PRO A 34 -8.88 -13.33 -4.87
N LYS A 35 -7.79 -13.94 -4.42
CA LYS A 35 -7.74 -15.08 -3.49
C LYS A 35 -7.32 -14.72 -2.06
N ALA A 36 -6.94 -13.47 -1.80
CA ALA A 36 -6.53 -13.02 -0.49
C ALA A 36 -7.67 -13.22 0.53
N PRO A 37 -7.40 -13.58 1.80
CA PRO A 37 -8.40 -13.61 2.86
C PRO A 37 -9.06 -12.24 3.02
N LYS A 38 -10.38 -12.17 2.90
CA LYS A 38 -11.15 -10.91 2.91
C LYS A 38 -12.02 -10.81 4.16
N ARG A 39 -12.17 -9.61 4.67
CA ARG A 39 -13.08 -9.27 5.76
C ARG A 39 -13.97 -8.11 5.35
N MET A 40 -15.27 -8.30 5.50
CA MET A 40 -16.24 -7.22 5.39
C MET A 40 -16.27 -6.42 6.70
N ILE A 41 -16.26 -5.10 6.58
CA ILE A 41 -16.35 -4.17 7.71
C ILE A 41 -17.82 -3.88 7.98
N SER A 42 -18.28 -4.16 9.20
CA SER A 42 -19.68 -3.99 9.61
C SER A 42 -20.11 -2.52 9.69
N GLU A 43 -19.21 -1.65 10.10
CA GLU A 43 -19.41 -0.20 10.20
C GLU A 43 -18.33 0.51 9.37
N PRO A 44 -18.52 0.61 8.03
CA PRO A 44 -17.46 1.06 7.14
C PRO A 44 -17.16 2.55 7.32
N PRO A 45 -15.92 2.93 7.66
CA PRO A 45 -15.54 4.34 7.73
C PRO A 45 -15.50 4.95 6.33
N ARG A 46 -15.64 6.28 6.27
CA ARG A 46 -15.57 7.07 5.04
C ARG A 46 -14.25 7.81 4.96
N VAL A 47 -13.62 7.77 3.78
CA VAL A 47 -12.32 8.40 3.51
C VAL A 47 -12.33 9.11 2.17
N MET A 48 -11.58 10.21 2.06
CA MET A 48 -11.33 10.88 0.79
C MET A 48 -10.11 10.24 0.12
N LEU A 49 -10.32 9.58 -1.00
CA LEU A 49 -9.28 8.92 -1.79
C LEU A 49 -9.28 9.50 -3.20
N GLY A 50 -8.16 10.09 -3.64
CA GLY A 50 -8.05 10.67 -4.98
C GLY A 50 -9.11 11.74 -5.30
N GLY A 51 -9.61 12.46 -4.28
CA GLY A 51 -10.69 13.45 -4.43
C GLY A 51 -12.10 12.86 -4.46
N GLN A 52 -12.25 11.55 -4.28
CA GLN A 52 -13.55 10.87 -4.17
C GLN A 52 -13.79 10.37 -2.75
N LEU A 53 -15.02 10.52 -2.26
CA LEU A 53 -15.44 9.94 -1.00
C LEU A 53 -15.75 8.46 -1.22
N ILE A 54 -15.06 7.58 -0.50
CA ILE A 54 -15.29 6.13 -0.55
C ILE A 54 -15.60 5.57 0.85
N GLU A 55 -16.27 4.42 0.88
CA GLU A 55 -16.52 3.64 2.10
C GLU A 55 -15.60 2.41 2.13
N ILE A 56 -14.89 2.21 3.22
CA ILE A 56 -14.01 1.05 3.42
C ILE A 56 -14.86 -0.17 3.79
N LYS A 57 -15.40 -0.85 2.77
CA LYS A 57 -16.33 -1.99 2.95
C LYS A 57 -15.62 -3.32 3.13
N ASN A 58 -14.49 -3.51 2.45
CA ASN A 58 -13.74 -4.75 2.45
C ASN A 58 -12.26 -4.47 2.62
N VAL A 59 -11.65 -5.25 3.50
CA VAL A 59 -10.20 -5.31 3.66
C VAL A 59 -9.72 -6.73 3.36
N CYS A 60 -8.46 -6.87 2.98
CA CYS A 60 -7.81 -8.17 2.84
C CYS A 60 -6.44 -8.17 3.48
N LEU A 61 -5.98 -9.34 3.91
CA LEU A 61 -4.57 -9.56 4.22
C LEU A 61 -3.85 -9.96 2.93
N MET A 62 -2.82 -9.22 2.55
CA MET A 62 -2.03 -9.51 1.35
C MET A 62 -0.53 -9.53 1.64
N GLU A 63 0.21 -10.26 0.82
CA GLU A 63 1.66 -10.19 0.73
C GLU A 63 2.11 -9.40 -0.50
N GLY A 64 3.21 -8.66 -0.35
CA GLY A 64 3.86 -7.97 -1.45
C GLY A 64 5.38 -8.06 -1.37
N ARG A 65 6.07 -7.62 -2.43
CA ARG A 65 7.52 -7.50 -2.46
C ARG A 65 7.95 -6.15 -2.99
N ILE A 66 8.86 -5.50 -2.28
CA ILE A 66 9.54 -4.27 -2.70
C ILE A 66 11.00 -4.64 -2.91
N GLU A 67 11.51 -4.51 -4.15
CA GLU A 67 12.89 -4.90 -4.48
C GLU A 67 13.24 -6.34 -4.03
N GLY A 68 12.28 -7.26 -4.15
CA GLY A 68 12.41 -8.67 -3.73
C GLY A 68 12.18 -8.94 -2.23
N LEU A 69 12.11 -7.91 -1.39
CA LEU A 69 11.88 -8.02 0.05
C LEU A 69 10.39 -8.15 0.36
N THR A 70 10.00 -9.23 1.02
CA THR A 70 8.59 -9.50 1.35
C THR A 70 8.08 -8.62 2.48
N PHE A 71 6.85 -8.14 2.34
CA PHE A 71 6.05 -7.56 3.43
C PHE A 71 4.64 -8.13 3.39
N PHE A 72 3.91 -8.08 4.50
CA PHE A 72 2.48 -8.36 4.53
C PHE A 72 1.72 -7.17 5.11
N THR A 73 0.46 -6.98 4.74
CA THR A 73 -0.33 -5.89 5.29
C THR A 73 -1.84 -6.10 5.11
N GLU A 74 -2.62 -5.44 5.97
CA GLU A 74 -4.04 -5.24 5.73
C GLU A 74 -4.20 -4.13 4.67
N ALA A 75 -4.95 -4.43 3.62
CA ALA A 75 -5.22 -3.50 2.53
C ALA A 75 -6.72 -3.33 2.31
N VAL A 76 -7.14 -2.09 2.08
CA VAL A 76 -8.48 -1.75 1.63
C VAL A 76 -8.61 -2.12 0.15
N MET A 77 -9.63 -2.92 -0.15
CA MET A 77 -9.93 -3.30 -1.52
C MET A 77 -10.77 -2.24 -2.20
N VAL A 78 -10.31 -1.76 -3.36
CA VAL A 78 -11.04 -0.80 -4.20
C VAL A 78 -11.07 -1.25 -5.65
N ASP A 79 -12.02 -0.74 -6.42
CA ASP A 79 -12.09 -1.06 -7.86
C ASP A 79 -11.07 -0.24 -8.67
N LYS A 80 -10.86 1.03 -8.26
CA LYS A 80 -9.98 1.99 -8.94
C LYS A 80 -9.31 2.92 -7.93
N LEU A 81 -8.05 3.29 -8.19
CA LEU A 81 -7.27 4.24 -7.40
C LEU A 81 -7.02 5.58 -8.11
N GLY A 82 -7.18 5.60 -9.44
CA GLY A 82 -6.90 6.77 -10.26
C GLY A 82 -5.42 6.83 -10.68
N THR A 83 -4.93 8.04 -10.92
CA THR A 83 -3.59 8.29 -11.46
C THR A 83 -2.78 9.23 -10.57
N ALA A 84 -1.48 8.97 -10.45
CA ALA A 84 -0.52 9.92 -9.88
C ALA A 84 0.66 10.10 -10.83
N ASP A 85 1.04 11.35 -11.07
CA ASP A 85 2.20 11.73 -11.91
C ASP A 85 2.21 11.00 -13.27
N GLY A 86 1.03 10.89 -13.90
CA GLY A 86 0.84 10.24 -15.21
C GLY A 86 0.76 8.71 -15.18
N HIS A 87 0.87 8.07 -14.02
CA HIS A 87 0.81 6.61 -13.87
C HIS A 87 -0.55 6.19 -13.32
N GLU A 88 -1.18 5.18 -13.92
CA GLU A 88 -2.30 4.48 -13.30
C GLU A 88 -1.81 3.70 -12.07
N LEU A 89 -2.52 3.85 -10.96
CA LEU A 89 -2.14 3.23 -9.71
C LEU A 89 -2.86 1.90 -9.51
N ASP A 90 -2.08 0.90 -9.13
CA ASP A 90 -2.58 -0.41 -8.73
C ASP A 90 -2.64 -0.57 -7.22
N ALA A 91 -1.78 0.16 -6.50
CA ALA A 91 -1.77 0.22 -5.04
C ALA A 91 -1.33 1.59 -4.51
N ILE A 92 -1.73 1.86 -3.27
CA ILE A 92 -1.18 2.93 -2.44
C ILE A 92 -0.67 2.27 -1.17
N ILE A 93 0.62 2.38 -0.88
CA ILE A 93 1.23 1.93 0.37
C ILE A 93 1.13 3.08 1.37
N GLY A 94 0.25 2.89 2.36
CA GLY A 94 -0.06 3.88 3.38
C GLY A 94 0.89 3.87 4.57
N ALA A 95 0.74 4.89 5.41
CA ALA A 95 1.58 5.16 6.58
C ALA A 95 1.71 3.97 7.53
N ARG A 96 0.61 3.25 7.84
CA ARG A 96 0.66 2.10 8.77
C ARG A 96 1.55 0.98 8.25
N THR A 97 1.46 0.66 6.96
CA THR A 97 2.30 -0.36 6.34
C THR A 97 3.76 0.09 6.32
N MET A 98 4.02 1.36 5.99
CA MET A 98 5.38 1.88 5.99
C MET A 98 6.01 1.87 7.38
N GLU A 99 5.25 2.28 8.41
CA GLU A 99 5.68 2.26 9.80
C GLU A 99 5.96 0.82 10.28
N GLN A 100 5.03 -0.11 10.06
CA GLN A 100 5.18 -1.52 10.42
C GLN A 100 6.48 -2.14 9.89
N TRP A 101 6.88 -1.76 8.68
CA TRP A 101 8.04 -2.33 8.00
C TRP A 101 9.27 -1.41 7.99
N GLU A 102 9.24 -0.32 8.77
CA GLU A 102 10.26 0.74 8.82
C GLU A 102 10.69 1.27 7.44
N ILE A 103 9.75 1.33 6.50
CA ILE A 103 9.97 1.89 5.15
C ILE A 103 10.01 3.40 5.28
N LYS A 104 11.13 4.03 4.93
CA LYS A 104 11.26 5.48 4.94
C LYS A 104 11.40 6.01 3.52
N LEU A 105 10.77 7.14 3.26
CA LEU A 105 10.89 7.83 1.98
C LEU A 105 12.07 8.79 2.03
N ASP A 106 12.91 8.76 1.00
CA ASP A 106 13.85 9.84 0.73
C ASP A 106 13.29 10.75 -0.38
N PRO A 107 12.65 11.89 -0.03
CA PRO A 107 12.04 12.78 -0.99
C PRO A 107 13.07 13.54 -1.85
N ARG A 108 14.36 13.54 -1.48
CA ARG A 108 15.42 14.21 -2.25
C ARG A 108 15.85 13.38 -3.45
N THR A 109 15.88 12.06 -3.27
CA THR A 109 16.35 11.09 -4.27
C THR A 109 15.20 10.32 -4.94
N GLY A 110 13.99 10.37 -4.37
CA GLY A 110 12.86 9.58 -4.85
C GLY A 110 13.02 8.08 -4.57
N THR A 111 13.82 7.72 -3.57
CA THR A 111 14.09 6.33 -3.20
C THR A 111 13.41 5.94 -1.89
N LEU A 112 13.38 4.63 -1.63
CA LEU A 112 12.92 4.05 -0.38
C LEU A 112 14.13 3.54 0.40
N ASP A 113 14.20 3.87 1.67
CA ASP A 113 15.03 3.15 2.63
C ASP A 113 14.23 1.93 3.12
N LEU A 114 14.80 0.76 2.86
CA LEU A 114 14.23 -0.56 3.15
C LEU A 114 15.08 -1.33 4.17
N GLU A 115 15.94 -0.65 4.95
CA GLU A 115 16.81 -1.32 5.94
C GLU A 115 16.03 -2.19 6.93
N GLY A 116 14.87 -1.74 7.42
CA GLY A 116 14.03 -2.54 8.31
C GLY A 116 13.54 -3.84 7.65
N LEU A 117 13.05 -3.75 6.41
CA LEU A 117 12.67 -4.93 5.62
C LEU A 117 13.84 -5.87 5.35
N ARG A 118 15.07 -5.36 5.16
CA ARG A 118 16.27 -6.20 4.99
C ARG A 118 16.67 -6.88 6.29
N ARG A 119 16.61 -6.15 7.41
CA ARG A 119 16.99 -6.62 8.73
C ARG A 119 16.05 -7.73 9.23
N ARG A 120 14.75 -7.65 8.91
CA ARG A 120 13.71 -8.62 9.33
C ARG A 120 13.58 -8.80 10.84
N GLU A 121 14.00 -7.80 11.62
CA GLU A 121 13.89 -7.79 13.08
C GLU A 121 13.25 -6.47 13.51
N PHE A 122 12.13 -6.56 14.23
CA PHE A 122 11.31 -5.42 14.65
C PHE A 122 11.11 -5.48 16.16
N THR A 123 11.01 -4.32 16.81
CA THR A 123 10.77 -4.21 18.25
C THR A 123 9.33 -3.79 18.49
N GLU A 124 8.59 -4.59 19.24
CA GLU A 124 7.22 -4.32 19.70
C GLU A 124 7.20 -4.35 21.24
N TYR A 125 6.31 -3.58 21.86
CA TYR A 125 6.17 -3.45 23.33
C TYR A 125 4.77 -3.88 23.78
#